data_AF-A0A1X7UKC8-F1
#
_entry.id   AF-A0A1X7UKC8-F1
#
_cell.length_a   1.000
_cell.length_b   1.000
_cell.length_c   1.000
_cell.angle_alpha   90.00
_cell.angle_beta   90.00
_cell.angle_gamma   90.00
#
_symmetry.space_group_name_H-M   'P 1'
#
loop_
_entity.id
_entity.type
_entity.pdbx_description
1 polymer ?
#
loop_
_entity_poly.entity_id
_entity_poly.type
_entity_poly.pdbx_seq_one_letter_code
_entity_poly.pdbx_strand_id
1 'polypeptide(L)'
;MYCDMKELELAQPCGSGVGWTRLAYLDMSDATQNCPSGFRLYQSGGVRACGKPSRGSGCVSVQFPSNGISYSQICGRVTGYLFGSIDALNTGSVTGVDGVTISRGPSQQHVWTLMAGNSESTASSNSCPCNTGSTVSVPASIGNNYFCESGNPNSSPSQILYTSDPLWDGQGCGSLESPCCNVPGIPWFHRDYGSNTTTDYIELRVCADYSDEDSPVSYYEIYVK
;
A
#
# COMPACT_ATOMS: atom_id res chain seq x y z
N MET A 1 -12.94 0.30 35.77
CA MET A 1 -11.77 0.54 34.90
C MET A 1 -11.83 -0.52 33.82
N TYR A 2 -12.41 -0.18 32.67
CA TYR A 2 -12.53 -1.08 31.52
C TYR A 2 -11.26 -0.86 30.69
N CYS A 3 -10.40 -1.87 30.58
CA CYS A 3 -9.32 -1.85 29.60
C CYS A 3 -9.88 -2.44 28.31
N ASP A 4 -10.07 -1.59 27.30
CA ASP A 4 -10.42 -2.02 25.96
C ASP A 4 -9.18 -2.69 25.33
N MET A 5 -9.01 -3.99 25.58
CA MET A 5 -7.84 -4.74 25.10
C MET A 5 -7.83 -4.96 23.57
N LYS A 6 -8.88 -4.52 22.86
CA LYS A 6 -8.93 -4.60 21.39
C LYS A 6 -8.07 -3.56 20.69
N GLU A 7 -7.75 -2.46 21.35
CA GLU A 7 -6.98 -1.36 20.76
C GLU A 7 -5.46 -1.60 20.85
N LEU A 8 -5.03 -2.50 21.75
CA LEU A 8 -3.62 -2.84 22.00
C LEU A 8 -3.07 -3.97 21.12
N GLU A 9 -3.92 -4.78 20.47
CA GLU A 9 -3.47 -5.84 19.56
C GLU A 9 -3.15 -5.34 18.14
N LEU A 10 -3.63 -4.15 17.76
CA LEU A 10 -3.46 -3.58 16.41
C LEU A 10 -2.07 -2.97 16.15
N ALA A 11 -1.26 -2.79 17.20
CA ALA A 11 0.05 -2.12 17.12
C ALA A 11 1.26 -3.08 17.24
N GLN A 12 1.03 -4.39 17.37
CA GLN A 12 2.13 -5.36 17.35
C GLN A 12 2.59 -5.57 15.90
N PRO A 13 3.89 -5.47 15.60
CA PRO A 13 4.44 -5.89 14.31
C PRO A 13 3.94 -7.29 13.97
N CYS A 14 3.31 -7.46 12.81
CA CYS A 14 2.85 -8.77 12.37
C CYS A 14 4.02 -9.77 12.43
N GLY A 15 3.82 -10.91 13.08
CA GLY A 15 4.89 -11.91 13.25
C GLY A 15 5.71 -11.81 14.55
N SER A 16 5.41 -10.86 15.46
CA SER A 16 5.98 -10.86 16.82
C SER A 16 5.41 -11.96 17.74
N GLY A 17 4.35 -12.66 17.30
CA GLY A 17 3.64 -13.70 18.06
C GLY A 17 3.60 -15.07 17.39
N VAL A 18 3.27 -16.10 18.17
CA VAL A 18 3.13 -17.50 17.70
C VAL A 18 1.98 -17.62 16.69
N GLY A 19 2.24 -18.30 15.57
CA GLY A 19 1.21 -18.72 14.60
C GLY A 19 1.19 -17.98 13.26
N TRP A 20 2.02 -16.95 13.06
CA TRP A 20 2.15 -16.29 11.76
C TRP A 20 3.15 -16.99 10.85
N THR A 21 2.79 -17.18 9.59
CA THR A 21 3.71 -17.67 8.54
C THR A 21 3.90 -16.60 7.47
N ARG A 22 5.15 -16.27 7.15
CA ARG A 22 5.47 -15.29 6.09
C ARG A 22 5.25 -15.91 4.71
N LEU A 23 4.40 -15.29 3.90
CA LEU A 23 4.15 -15.69 2.51
C LEU A 23 4.91 -14.85 1.49
N ALA A 24 5.17 -13.57 1.80
CA ALA A 24 5.81 -12.65 0.89
C ALA A 24 6.88 -11.83 1.59
N TYR A 25 7.97 -11.56 0.89
CA TYR A 25 9.05 -10.69 1.35
C TYR A 25 9.76 -10.05 0.16
N LEU A 26 10.00 -8.75 0.25
CA LEU A 26 10.89 -7.99 -0.61
C LEU A 26 11.55 -6.91 0.24
N ASP A 27 12.84 -6.75 0.06
CA ASP A 27 13.63 -5.66 0.64
C ASP A 27 14.66 -5.20 -0.39
N MET A 28 14.38 -4.10 -1.07
CA MET A 28 15.24 -3.55 -2.12
C MET A 28 16.45 -2.79 -1.56
N SER A 29 16.55 -2.60 -0.24
CA SER A 29 17.79 -2.14 0.39
C SER A 29 18.88 -3.21 0.35
N ASP A 30 18.47 -4.49 0.31
CA ASP A 30 19.36 -5.60 0.01
C ASP A 30 19.70 -5.60 -1.48
N ALA A 31 20.97 -5.30 -1.78
CA ALA A 31 21.51 -5.24 -3.13
C ALA A 31 21.39 -6.57 -3.90
N THR A 32 21.20 -7.69 -3.21
CA THR A 32 21.05 -9.02 -3.82
C THR A 32 19.63 -9.32 -4.28
N GLN A 33 18.63 -8.59 -3.77
CA GLN A 33 17.24 -8.76 -4.20
C GLN A 33 16.97 -8.04 -5.51
N ASN A 34 16.07 -8.61 -6.31
CA ASN A 34 15.65 -8.08 -7.60
C ASN A 34 14.14 -7.88 -7.61
N CYS A 35 13.67 -6.99 -8.49
CA CYS A 35 12.24 -6.80 -8.66
C CYS A 35 11.55 -8.09 -9.11
N PRO A 36 10.30 -8.34 -8.63
CA PRO A 36 9.52 -9.48 -9.07
C PRO A 36 9.35 -9.50 -10.59
N SER A 37 9.14 -10.68 -11.16
CA SER A 37 8.93 -10.82 -12.60
C SER A 37 7.81 -9.90 -13.10
N GLY A 38 8.08 -9.16 -14.17
CA GLY A 38 7.15 -8.19 -14.76
C GLY A 38 7.26 -6.77 -14.21
N PHE A 39 7.92 -6.56 -13.06
CA PHE A 39 8.18 -5.23 -12.53
C PHE A 39 9.46 -4.64 -13.13
N ARG A 40 9.53 -3.30 -13.23
CA ARG A 40 10.78 -2.58 -13.56
C ARG A 40 11.47 -2.07 -12.30
N LEU A 41 12.79 -1.99 -12.36
CA LEU A 41 13.60 -1.33 -11.36
C LEU A 41 13.55 0.19 -11.52
N TYR A 42 13.17 0.87 -10.45
CA TYR A 42 13.46 2.27 -10.20
C TYR A 42 14.73 2.39 -9.39
N GLN A 43 15.63 3.29 -9.82
CA GLN A 43 16.85 3.57 -9.07
C GLN A 43 17.21 5.06 -9.19
N SER A 44 17.08 5.78 -8.08
CA SER A 44 17.41 7.21 -7.98
C SER A 44 17.68 7.56 -6.52
N GLY A 45 18.53 8.56 -6.25
CA GLY A 45 18.77 9.05 -4.89
C GLY A 45 19.28 7.99 -3.89
N GLY A 46 19.90 6.90 -4.37
CA GLY A 46 20.30 5.75 -3.54
C GLY A 46 19.17 4.77 -3.21
N VAL A 47 17.92 5.07 -3.59
CA VAL A 47 16.75 4.20 -3.42
C VAL A 47 16.61 3.26 -4.60
N ARG A 48 16.24 2.01 -4.31
CA ARG A 48 15.81 1.00 -5.28
C ARG A 48 14.36 0.63 -4.98
N ALA A 49 13.52 0.56 -6.00
CA ALA A 49 12.11 0.20 -5.86
C ALA A 49 11.59 -0.48 -7.14
N CYS A 50 10.43 -1.14 -7.05
CA CYS A 50 9.86 -1.97 -8.10
C CYS A 50 8.49 -1.44 -8.49
N GLY A 51 8.37 -0.95 -9.72
CA GLY A 51 7.14 -0.36 -10.24
C GLY A 51 6.68 -1.01 -11.54
N LYS A 52 5.70 -0.37 -12.19
CA LYS A 52 5.10 -0.85 -13.43
C LYS A 52 6.10 -0.88 -14.59
N PRO A 53 6.09 -1.91 -15.45
CA PRO A 53 7.04 -2.01 -16.57
C PRO A 53 6.83 -0.93 -17.62
N SER A 54 5.59 -0.47 -17.79
CA SER A 54 5.20 0.53 -18.77
C SER A 54 4.46 1.69 -18.12
N ARG A 55 4.58 2.84 -18.78
CA ARG A 55 4.01 4.13 -18.42
C ARG A 55 2.60 4.25 -19.01
N GLY A 56 1.66 3.41 -18.63
CA GLY A 56 0.28 3.48 -19.13
C GLY A 56 -0.70 2.96 -18.11
N SER A 57 -1.99 3.23 -18.33
CA SER A 57 -3.06 2.78 -17.43
C SER A 57 -2.99 1.27 -17.16
N GLY A 58 -3.17 0.89 -15.90
CA GLY A 58 -3.25 -0.50 -15.48
C GLY A 58 -2.34 -0.83 -14.31
N CYS A 59 -2.17 -2.13 -14.08
CA CYS A 59 -1.43 -2.65 -12.94
C CYS A 59 -0.38 -3.68 -13.37
N VAL A 60 0.70 -3.78 -12.60
CA VAL A 60 1.57 -4.96 -12.55
C VAL A 60 1.28 -5.73 -11.27
N SER A 61 1.37 -7.06 -11.30
CA SER A 61 1.08 -7.86 -10.10
C SER A 61 2.07 -9.00 -9.89
N VAL A 62 2.14 -9.42 -8.62
CA VAL A 62 2.83 -10.63 -8.18
C VAL A 62 1.89 -11.41 -7.26
N GLN A 63 1.83 -12.72 -7.48
CA GLN A 63 1.04 -13.64 -6.66
C GLN A 63 1.97 -14.46 -5.76
N PHE A 64 1.54 -14.62 -4.51
CA PHE A 64 2.23 -15.37 -3.47
C PHE A 64 1.35 -16.58 -3.11
N PRO A 65 1.69 -17.78 -3.59
CA PRO A 65 0.97 -18.99 -3.23
C PRO A 65 1.00 -19.23 -1.73
N SER A 66 -0.13 -19.63 -1.15
CA SER A 66 -0.21 -20.08 0.25
C SER A 66 0.53 -21.40 0.49
N ASN A 67 0.82 -22.16 -0.58
CA ASN A 67 1.40 -23.50 -0.53
C ASN A 67 0.58 -24.48 0.36
N GLY A 68 -0.74 -24.33 0.35
CA GLY A 68 -1.65 -25.19 1.12
C GLY A 68 -1.81 -24.79 2.59
N ILE A 69 -1.18 -23.69 3.02
CA ILE A 69 -1.41 -23.11 4.35
C ILE A 69 -2.83 -22.55 4.38
N SER A 70 -3.65 -23.10 5.30
CA SER A 70 -4.98 -22.57 5.59
C SER A 70 -4.85 -21.40 6.54
N TYR A 71 -5.48 -20.26 6.21
CA TYR A 71 -5.42 -19.03 7.01
C TYR A 71 -6.76 -18.31 7.01
N SER A 72 -7.05 -17.58 8.09
CA SER A 72 -8.17 -16.64 8.18
C SER A 72 -7.75 -15.22 8.54
N GLN A 73 -6.45 -14.97 8.74
CA GLN A 73 -5.93 -13.63 8.97
C GLN A 73 -4.77 -13.31 8.04
N ILE A 74 -4.67 -12.04 7.65
CA ILE A 74 -3.57 -11.51 6.85
C ILE A 74 -3.05 -10.26 7.54
N CYS A 75 -1.73 -10.15 7.64
CA CYS A 75 -1.08 -9.03 8.31
C CYS A 75 0.22 -8.70 7.59
N GLY A 76 0.54 -7.44 7.41
CA GLY A 76 1.76 -7.07 6.69
C GLY A 76 1.99 -5.58 6.64
N ARG A 77 3.07 -5.19 5.98
CA ARG A 77 3.38 -3.79 5.67
C ARG A 77 4.01 -3.70 4.29
N VAL A 78 3.82 -2.55 3.65
CA VAL A 78 4.39 -2.24 2.34
C VAL A 78 4.94 -0.82 2.43
N THR A 79 6.15 -0.61 1.93
CA THR A 79 6.74 0.72 1.78
C THR A 79 6.97 0.98 0.30
N GLY A 80 6.43 2.09 -0.17
CA GLY A 80 6.56 2.53 -1.55
C GLY A 80 7.13 3.92 -1.67
N TYR A 81 7.09 4.45 -2.89
CA TYR A 81 7.48 5.81 -3.20
C TYR A 81 6.52 6.36 -4.25
N LEU A 82 6.34 7.68 -4.22
CA LEU A 82 5.58 8.39 -5.24
C LEU A 82 6.45 8.61 -6.49
N PHE A 83 5.89 8.37 -7.67
CA PHE A 83 6.50 8.77 -8.94
C PHE A 83 5.51 9.60 -9.78
N GLY A 84 5.98 10.79 -10.20
CA GLY A 84 5.22 11.68 -11.07
C GLY A 84 3.92 12.18 -10.45
N SER A 85 2.85 12.23 -11.24
CA SER A 85 1.60 12.92 -10.88
C SER A 85 0.50 11.99 -10.37
N ILE A 86 0.86 11.01 -9.55
CA ILE A 86 -0.06 9.94 -9.12
C ILE A 86 -1.35 10.46 -8.46
N ASP A 87 -2.45 9.72 -8.65
CA ASP A 87 -3.76 10.07 -8.13
C ASP A 87 -4.28 9.03 -7.13
N ALA A 88 -4.57 9.42 -5.89
CA ALA A 88 -4.99 8.47 -4.85
C ALA A 88 -6.18 7.58 -5.29
N LEU A 89 -7.34 8.20 -5.49
CA LEU A 89 -8.54 7.52 -5.97
C LEU A 89 -8.99 8.13 -7.29
N ASN A 90 -8.99 7.33 -8.36
CA ASN A 90 -9.63 7.69 -9.61
C ASN A 90 -10.77 6.74 -9.95
N THR A 91 -11.99 7.12 -9.56
CA THR A 91 -13.20 6.32 -9.77
C THR A 91 -13.64 6.21 -11.23
N GLY A 92 -13.05 7.01 -12.13
CA GLY A 92 -13.24 6.91 -13.58
C GLY A 92 -12.25 5.97 -14.28
N SER A 93 -11.24 5.46 -13.56
CA SER A 93 -10.19 4.60 -14.11
C SER A 93 -10.48 3.11 -13.97
N VAL A 94 -9.90 2.32 -14.88
CA VAL A 94 -9.89 0.84 -14.83
C VAL A 94 -9.13 0.32 -13.61
N THR A 95 -8.16 1.08 -13.08
CA THR A 95 -7.42 0.72 -11.87
C THR A 95 -8.22 1.00 -10.60
N GLY A 96 -9.07 2.02 -10.61
CA GLY A 96 -9.87 2.50 -9.47
C GLY A 96 -9.07 3.16 -8.35
N VAL A 97 -7.78 2.86 -8.24
CA VAL A 97 -6.81 3.34 -7.25
C VAL A 97 -5.44 3.41 -7.92
N ASP A 98 -4.67 4.46 -7.64
CA ASP A 98 -3.24 4.45 -7.89
C ASP A 98 -2.46 4.28 -6.60
N GLY A 99 -1.52 3.34 -6.62
CA GLY A 99 -0.96 2.78 -5.41
C GLY A 99 -0.88 1.25 -5.47
N VAL A 100 -0.90 0.65 -4.28
CA VAL A 100 -0.85 -0.79 -4.10
C VAL A 100 -2.22 -1.33 -3.71
N THR A 101 -2.65 -2.41 -4.35
CA THR A 101 -3.81 -3.19 -3.90
C THR A 101 -3.38 -4.60 -3.50
N ILE A 102 -3.85 -5.05 -2.35
CA ILE A 102 -3.64 -6.41 -1.84
C ILE A 102 -4.99 -7.12 -1.89
N SER A 103 -5.02 -8.27 -2.55
CA SER A 103 -6.21 -9.11 -2.66
C SER A 103 -5.88 -10.58 -2.40
N ARG A 104 -6.90 -11.40 -2.20
CA ARG A 104 -6.76 -12.85 -2.08
C ARG A 104 -7.66 -13.61 -3.05
N GLY A 105 -7.09 -14.68 -3.59
CA GLY A 105 -7.78 -15.69 -4.39
C GLY A 105 -8.24 -15.23 -5.77
N PRO A 106 -8.82 -16.15 -6.56
CA PRO A 106 -9.21 -15.90 -7.95
C PRO A 106 -10.24 -14.77 -8.11
N SER A 107 -11.11 -14.60 -7.11
CA SER A 107 -12.13 -13.54 -7.10
C SER A 107 -11.58 -12.17 -6.70
N GLN A 108 -10.27 -12.05 -6.43
CA GLN A 108 -9.60 -10.81 -6.02
C GLN A 108 -10.31 -10.16 -4.82
N GLN A 109 -10.61 -10.97 -3.79
CA GLN A 109 -11.25 -10.45 -2.59
C GLN A 109 -10.33 -9.42 -1.93
N HIS A 110 -10.88 -8.23 -1.66
CA HIS A 110 -10.11 -7.12 -1.10
C HIS A 110 -9.54 -7.46 0.28
N VAL A 111 -8.24 -7.22 0.44
CA VAL A 111 -7.52 -7.31 1.72
C VAL A 111 -7.23 -5.89 2.20
N TRP A 112 -6.40 -5.15 1.47
CA TRP A 112 -5.98 -3.80 1.84
C TRP A 112 -5.66 -2.97 0.60
N THR A 113 -5.80 -1.65 0.71
CA THR A 113 -5.37 -0.69 -0.32
C THR A 113 -4.36 0.27 0.28
N LEU A 114 -3.26 0.54 -0.41
CA LEU A 114 -2.31 1.59 -0.06
C LEU A 114 -2.28 2.61 -1.19
N MET A 115 -2.96 3.74 -0.99
CA MET A 115 -3.16 4.77 -2.00
C MET A 115 -1.99 5.76 -1.99
N ALA A 116 -1.53 6.18 -3.17
CA ALA A 116 -0.52 7.24 -3.27
C ALA A 116 -1.20 8.55 -3.66
N GLY A 117 -1.21 9.54 -2.77
CA GLY A 117 -1.81 10.85 -3.03
C GLY A 117 -0.88 11.76 -3.83
N ASN A 118 -1.46 12.67 -4.62
CA ASN A 118 -0.70 13.57 -5.47
C ASN A 118 0.17 14.59 -4.71
N SER A 119 -0.29 15.05 -3.54
CA SER A 119 0.36 16.07 -2.72
C SER A 119 -0.11 16.03 -1.27
N GLU A 120 0.82 16.17 -0.31
CA GLU A 120 0.49 16.33 1.11
C GLU A 120 -0.08 17.73 1.45
N SER A 121 0.12 18.69 0.54
CA SER A 121 -0.21 20.12 0.75
C SER A 121 -1.60 20.52 0.25
N THR A 122 -2.32 19.60 -0.40
CA THR A 122 -3.65 19.89 -0.98
C THR A 122 -4.70 18.90 -0.52
N ALA A 123 -5.97 19.26 -0.71
CA ALA A 123 -7.14 18.42 -0.46
C ALA A 123 -7.95 18.23 -1.76
N SER A 124 -7.25 18.20 -2.89
CA SER A 124 -7.85 18.03 -4.22
C SER A 124 -8.43 16.62 -4.40
N SER A 125 -9.16 16.40 -5.50
CA SER A 125 -9.70 15.07 -5.84
C SER A 125 -8.64 13.97 -5.94
N ASN A 126 -7.39 14.34 -6.17
CA ASN A 126 -6.26 13.45 -6.41
C ASN A 126 -5.40 13.26 -5.14
N SER A 127 -5.75 13.99 -4.08
CA SER A 127 -5.10 13.89 -2.77
C SER A 127 -5.67 12.72 -1.98
N CYS A 128 -5.01 12.39 -0.87
CA CYS A 128 -5.49 11.34 0.02
C CYS A 128 -6.88 11.66 0.61
N PRO A 129 -7.77 10.64 0.75
CA PRO A 129 -9.08 10.84 1.35
C PRO A 129 -9.03 11.32 2.81
N CYS A 130 -7.94 11.00 3.51
CA CYS A 130 -7.71 11.41 4.89
C CYS A 130 -7.10 12.82 5.02
N ASN A 131 -6.75 13.49 3.92
CA ASN A 131 -6.25 14.87 4.00
C ASN A 131 -7.29 15.79 4.65
N THR A 132 -6.80 16.72 5.47
CA THR A 132 -7.63 17.71 6.15
C THR A 132 -8.38 18.56 5.11
N GLY A 133 -9.70 18.53 5.15
CA GLY A 133 -10.56 19.24 4.19
C GLY A 133 -10.85 18.47 2.89
N SER A 134 -10.36 17.22 2.76
CA SER A 134 -10.67 16.36 1.62
C SER A 134 -12.17 16.02 1.60
N THR A 135 -12.74 16.02 0.40
CA THR A 135 -14.12 15.58 0.14
C THR A 135 -14.17 14.26 -0.64
N VAL A 136 -13.00 13.66 -0.89
CA VAL A 136 -12.87 12.39 -1.61
C VAL A 136 -13.53 11.29 -0.80
N SER A 137 -14.50 10.61 -1.41
CA SER A 137 -15.23 9.53 -0.77
C SER A 137 -14.59 8.17 -1.11
N VAL A 138 -14.24 7.41 -0.08
CA VAL A 138 -13.68 6.06 -0.26
C VAL A 138 -14.80 5.08 -0.66
N PRO A 139 -14.63 4.29 -1.74
CA PRO A 139 -15.59 3.28 -2.13
C PRO A 139 -15.89 2.28 -1.01
N ALA A 140 -17.16 1.86 -0.89
CA ALA A 140 -17.59 0.88 0.10
C ALA A 140 -16.86 -0.47 0.00
N SER A 141 -16.35 -0.82 -1.19
CA SER A 141 -15.53 -2.01 -1.42
C SER A 141 -14.18 -1.98 -0.72
N ILE A 142 -13.64 -0.79 -0.43
CA ILE A 142 -12.39 -0.59 0.32
C ILE A 142 -12.71 -0.38 1.81
N GLY A 143 -13.73 0.44 2.10
CA GLY A 143 -14.14 0.77 3.46
C GLY A 143 -12.99 1.40 4.25
N ASN A 144 -12.72 0.87 5.45
CA ASN A 144 -11.64 1.36 6.33
C ASN A 144 -10.31 0.60 6.15
N ASN A 145 -10.22 -0.30 5.16
CA ASN A 145 -9.05 -1.17 4.99
C ASN A 145 -8.07 -0.55 4.00
N TYR A 146 -7.62 0.66 4.32
CA TYR A 146 -6.66 1.37 3.49
C TYR A 146 -5.70 2.22 4.31
N PHE A 147 -4.54 2.48 3.72
CA PHE A 147 -3.67 3.60 4.06
C PHE A 147 -3.58 4.52 2.85
N CYS A 148 -3.27 5.80 3.07
CA CYS A 148 -2.99 6.73 2.00
C CYS A 148 -1.86 7.65 2.46
N GLU A 149 -0.95 7.99 1.55
CA GLU A 149 0.14 8.92 1.83
C GLU A 149 0.65 9.57 0.53
N SER A 150 1.34 10.70 0.62
CA SER A 150 1.93 11.43 -0.49
C SER A 150 3.34 11.87 -0.16
N GLY A 151 4.31 11.42 -0.95
CA GLY A 151 5.70 11.82 -0.80
C GLY A 151 6.03 13.19 -1.42
N ASN A 152 5.02 13.92 -1.90
CA ASN A 152 5.19 15.19 -2.60
C ASN A 152 4.83 16.39 -1.69
N PRO A 153 5.83 17.14 -1.18
CA PRO A 153 5.61 18.25 -0.24
C PRO A 153 5.02 19.51 -0.89
N ASN A 154 4.86 19.52 -2.21
CA ASN A 154 4.41 20.69 -2.97
C ASN A 154 3.04 20.44 -3.60
N SER A 155 2.35 21.51 -3.97
CA SER A 155 1.02 21.43 -4.62
C SER A 155 1.05 20.87 -6.04
N SER A 156 2.23 20.67 -6.63
CA SER A 156 2.38 20.20 -8.00
C SER A 156 3.48 19.15 -8.10
N PRO A 157 3.19 18.01 -8.73
CA PRO A 157 4.15 16.93 -8.88
C PRO A 157 5.22 17.28 -9.92
N SER A 158 6.42 16.78 -9.69
CA SER A 158 7.53 16.74 -10.63
C SER A 158 7.70 15.33 -11.15
N GLN A 159 8.23 15.20 -12.38
CA GLN A 159 8.35 13.89 -13.00
C GLN A 159 9.60 13.12 -12.52
N ILE A 160 9.62 12.80 -11.23
CA ILE A 160 10.72 12.19 -10.48
C ILE A 160 10.20 11.11 -9.52
N LEU A 161 11.12 10.28 -9.02
CA LEU A 161 10.88 9.43 -7.86
C LEU A 161 11.14 10.26 -6.60
N TYR A 162 10.11 10.43 -5.77
CA TYR A 162 10.20 11.18 -4.52
C TYR A 162 10.82 10.28 -3.44
N THR A 163 12.14 10.33 -3.30
CA THR A 163 12.88 9.39 -2.44
C THR A 163 13.08 9.88 -1.00
N SER A 164 12.76 11.13 -0.71
CA SER A 164 12.91 11.73 0.63
C SER A 164 11.82 11.31 1.61
N ASP A 165 10.70 10.81 1.09
CA ASP A 165 9.50 10.55 1.84
C ASP A 165 8.85 9.24 1.38
N PRO A 166 9.20 8.10 2.02
CA PRO A 166 8.66 6.79 1.69
C PRO A 166 7.19 6.69 2.08
N LEU A 167 6.36 6.17 1.18
CA LEU A 167 4.93 6.05 1.41
C LEU A 167 4.57 4.90 2.36
N TRP A 168 3.52 5.15 3.13
CA TRP A 168 2.79 4.22 3.98
C TRP A 168 3.59 3.70 5.17
N ASP A 169 4.60 4.47 5.59
CA ASP A 169 5.43 4.15 6.74
C ASP A 169 4.95 4.83 8.03
N GLY A 170 3.95 5.72 7.93
CA GLY A 170 3.39 6.48 9.05
C GLY A 170 4.26 7.64 9.52
N GLN A 171 5.24 8.04 8.71
CA GLN A 171 6.14 9.16 8.93
C GLN A 171 6.00 10.16 7.78
N GLY A 172 6.73 11.27 7.84
CA GLY A 172 6.75 12.22 6.72
C GLY A 172 5.50 13.09 6.54
N CYS A 173 4.31 12.67 6.99
CA CYS A 173 3.05 13.39 6.74
C CYS A 173 3.02 14.80 7.36
N GLY A 174 3.27 15.81 6.52
CA GLY A 174 3.09 17.21 6.85
C GLY A 174 1.72 17.77 6.49
N SER A 175 1.53 19.05 6.80
CA SER A 175 0.46 19.89 6.22
C SER A 175 -0.96 19.31 6.37
N LEU A 176 -1.64 19.00 5.26
CA LEU A 176 -3.02 18.51 5.25
C LEU A 176 -3.06 16.99 5.43
N GLU A 177 -1.98 16.26 5.15
CA GLU A 177 -1.92 14.80 5.20
C GLU A 177 -1.66 14.24 6.61
N SER A 178 -1.37 15.08 7.61
CA SER A 178 -1.15 14.63 8.99
C SER A 178 -2.16 13.58 9.54
N PRO A 179 -3.48 13.64 9.25
CA PRO A 179 -4.41 12.60 9.69
C PRO A 179 -4.16 11.22 9.06
N CYS A 180 -3.55 11.15 7.88
CA CYS A 180 -3.24 9.91 7.17
C CYS A 180 -2.14 9.09 7.86
N CYS A 181 -1.15 9.76 8.47
CA CYS A 181 -0.15 9.08 9.29
C CYS A 181 -0.62 8.74 10.71
N ASN A 182 -1.73 9.34 11.16
CA ASN A 182 -2.27 9.11 12.52
C ASN A 182 -3.44 8.11 12.52
N VAL A 183 -3.42 7.15 11.59
CA VAL A 183 -4.40 6.07 11.52
C VAL A 183 -3.94 4.86 12.34
N PRO A 184 -4.86 4.14 13.01
CA PRO A 184 -4.50 2.94 13.75
C PRO A 184 -3.82 1.89 12.86
N GLY A 185 -2.73 1.31 13.37
CA GLY A 185 -2.06 0.17 12.75
C GLY A 185 -0.92 0.52 11.80
N ILE A 186 -0.89 1.70 11.16
CA ILE A 186 0.19 2.07 10.22
C ILE A 186 1.58 1.95 10.89
N PRO A 187 2.58 1.31 10.24
CA PRO A 187 2.62 0.81 8.85
C PRO A 187 2.04 -0.59 8.62
N TRP A 188 1.51 -1.24 9.65
CA TRP A 188 1.01 -2.61 9.61
C TRP A 188 -0.50 -2.67 9.37
N PHE A 189 -0.89 -3.24 8.23
CA PHE A 189 -2.28 -3.61 8.01
C PHE A 189 -2.60 -4.97 8.64
N HIS A 190 -3.83 -5.15 9.10
CA HIS A 190 -4.35 -6.41 9.60
C HIS A 190 -5.78 -6.64 9.14
N ARG A 191 -6.05 -7.82 8.59
CA ARG A 191 -7.38 -8.28 8.18
C ARG A 191 -7.69 -9.61 8.83
N ASP A 192 -8.78 -9.63 9.59
CA ASP A 192 -9.31 -10.81 10.25
C ASP A 192 -10.64 -11.22 9.61
N TYR A 193 -10.68 -12.42 9.03
CA TYR A 193 -11.88 -13.02 8.43
C TYR A 193 -12.62 -13.96 9.42
N GLY A 194 -12.25 -13.95 10.70
CA GLY A 194 -12.82 -14.77 11.76
C GLY A 194 -12.50 -16.25 11.57
N SER A 195 -13.54 -17.09 11.56
CA SER A 195 -13.40 -18.54 11.31
C SER A 195 -13.34 -18.90 9.82
N ASN A 196 -13.47 -17.93 8.91
CA ASN A 196 -13.46 -18.19 7.47
C ASN A 196 -12.04 -18.36 6.95
N THR A 197 -11.59 -19.62 6.94
CA THR A 197 -10.26 -19.98 6.43
C THR A 197 -10.27 -20.17 4.92
N THR A 198 -9.11 -19.94 4.29
CA THR A 198 -8.86 -20.23 2.88
C THR A 198 -7.41 -20.68 2.68
N THR A 199 -7.12 -21.26 1.50
CA THR A 199 -5.76 -21.53 1.02
C THR A 199 -5.44 -20.69 -0.23
N ASP A 200 -6.21 -19.64 -0.47
CA ASP A 200 -6.03 -18.76 -1.62
C ASP A 200 -4.65 -18.09 -1.62
N TYR A 201 -4.11 -17.82 -2.81
CA TYR A 201 -2.92 -16.96 -2.95
C TYR A 201 -3.22 -15.53 -2.49
N ILE A 202 -2.19 -14.81 -2.08
CA ILE A 202 -2.23 -13.36 -1.92
C ILE A 202 -1.67 -12.72 -3.19
N GLU A 203 -2.31 -11.67 -3.69
CA GLU A 203 -1.82 -10.89 -4.82
C GLU A 203 -1.56 -9.46 -4.38
N LEU A 204 -0.37 -8.96 -4.72
CA LEU A 204 -0.02 -7.55 -4.61
C LEU A 204 0.01 -6.96 -6.02
N ARG A 205 -0.71 -5.86 -6.24
CA ARG A 205 -0.68 -5.11 -7.50
C ARG A 205 -0.21 -3.70 -7.27
N VAL A 206 0.67 -3.20 -8.14
CA VAL A 206 1.03 -1.78 -8.25
C VAL A 206 0.29 -1.21 -9.46
N CYS A 207 -0.56 -0.22 -9.22
CA CYS A 207 -1.48 0.36 -10.18
C CYS A 207 -1.22 1.85 -10.36
N ALA A 208 -1.45 2.34 -11.58
CA ALA A 208 -1.57 3.76 -11.87
C ALA A 208 -2.44 3.94 -13.12
N ASP A 209 -3.13 5.06 -13.27
CA ASP A 209 -4.08 5.24 -14.36
C ASP A 209 -3.53 5.99 -15.57
N TYR A 210 -2.45 6.75 -15.38
CA TYR A 210 -1.82 7.51 -16.44
C TYR A 210 -0.37 7.12 -16.69
N SER A 211 0.23 7.77 -17.69
CA SER A 211 1.56 7.43 -18.19
C SER A 211 2.72 8.04 -17.39
N ASP A 212 2.46 9.10 -16.67
CA ASP A 212 3.44 9.78 -15.83
C ASP A 212 3.46 9.27 -14.40
N GLU A 213 2.68 8.25 -14.06
CA GLU A 213 2.41 7.86 -12.67
C GLU A 213 2.93 6.45 -12.36
N ASP A 214 3.44 6.29 -11.14
CA ASP A 214 3.75 4.97 -10.59
C ASP A 214 3.84 5.08 -9.06
N SER A 215 3.72 3.92 -8.39
CA SER A 215 3.94 3.80 -6.95
C SER A 215 4.91 2.67 -6.64
N PRO A 216 6.20 2.82 -7.01
CA PRO A 216 7.16 1.71 -6.92
C PRO A 216 7.35 1.26 -5.47
N VAL A 217 7.30 -0.05 -5.23
CA VAL A 217 7.47 -0.65 -3.90
C VAL A 217 8.92 -1.01 -3.64
N SER A 218 9.46 -0.63 -2.49
CA SER A 218 10.83 -0.98 -2.08
C SER A 218 10.86 -2.08 -1.03
N TYR A 219 9.77 -2.21 -0.28
CA TYR A 219 9.68 -3.17 0.80
C TYR A 219 8.27 -3.72 0.90
N TYR A 220 8.16 -5.02 1.16
CA TYR A 220 6.94 -5.59 1.72
C TYR A 220 7.25 -6.84 2.53
N GLU A 221 6.45 -7.08 3.55
CA GLU A 221 6.35 -8.37 4.21
C GLU A 221 4.89 -8.68 4.51
N ILE A 222 4.47 -9.89 4.18
CA ILE A 222 3.07 -10.32 4.32
C ILE A 222 3.05 -11.69 4.99
N TYR A 223 2.24 -11.79 6.04
CA TYR A 223 2.05 -12.96 6.88
C TYR A 223 0.60 -13.41 6.86
N VAL A 224 0.39 -14.70 7.07
CA VAL A 224 -0.93 -15.31 7.26
C VAL A 224 -0.98 -16.16 8.52
N LYS A 225 -2.18 -16.30 9.08
CA LYS A 225 -2.48 -17.10 10.27
C LYS A 225 -3.86 -17.75 10.17
#